data_AF-A0A1I4WCU0-F1
#
_entry.id   AF-A0A1I4WCU0-F1
#
_cell.length_a   1.000
_cell.length_b   1.000
_cell.length_c   1.000
_cell.angle_alpha   90.00
_cell.angle_beta   90.00
_cell.angle_gamma   90.00
#
_symmetry.space_group_name_H-M   'P 1'
#
loop_
_entity.id
_entity.type
_entity.pdbx_description
1 polymer ?
#
loop_
_entity_poly.entity_id
_entity_poly.type
_entity_poly.pdbx_seq_one_letter_code
_entity_poly.pdbx_strand_id
1 'polypeptide(L)'
;MDEKPFFEFNVLDFRDQQVDELKKFTKSAFNVELILNTASDLKYTRAIRNVLSDWMTAPSEDFVKILCSEVINGKRFTPAVKEQFTQITKSAFSQLISEKINDRLKMAMEPSSETKVNNSDGEDIITTAEEIEGFHIIRAILRENINPKRITMRDAKSYCAILLDDNNRKPICRLRFNNTSRMSIGLFNERDEKIEQISDLSDIYKFADLIKRTVATYMSPLESTLQQDAQVDFVG
;
A
#
# COMPACT_ATOMS: atom_id res chain seq x y z
N MET A 1 -21.34 26.64 32.58
CA MET A 1 -20.71 26.77 31.26
C MET A 1 -19.26 26.35 31.42
N ASP A 2 -18.75 25.50 30.52
CA ASP A 2 -17.37 25.00 30.57
C ASP A 2 -16.38 26.16 30.33
N GLU A 3 -15.27 26.23 31.08
CA GLU A 3 -14.28 27.32 30.96
C GLU A 3 -13.42 27.22 29.69
N LYS A 4 -13.33 26.03 29.07
CA LYS A 4 -12.55 25.79 27.86
C LYS A 4 -13.47 25.41 26.69
N PRO A 5 -13.28 26.00 25.50
CA PRO A 5 -14.07 25.65 24.33
C PRO A 5 -13.80 24.20 23.91
N PHE A 6 -14.87 23.45 23.61
CA PHE A 6 -14.76 22.05 23.17
C PHE A 6 -14.38 21.91 21.69
N PHE A 7 -14.64 22.95 20.88
CA PHE A 7 -14.29 22.99 19.47
C PHE A 7 -13.83 24.39 19.08
N GLU A 8 -12.62 24.50 18.52
CA GLU A 8 -12.08 25.73 17.95
C GLU A 8 -11.87 25.49 16.45
N PHE A 9 -12.46 26.37 15.63
CA PHE A 9 -12.36 26.31 14.19
C PHE A 9 -11.58 27.53 13.69
N ASN A 10 -10.41 27.29 13.10
CA ASN A 10 -9.63 28.35 12.48
C ASN A 10 -10.01 28.45 11.00
N VAL A 11 -10.68 29.54 10.63
CA VAL A 11 -11.13 29.77 9.24
C VAL A 11 -9.95 29.92 8.27
N LEU A 12 -8.77 30.28 8.75
CA LEU A 12 -7.56 30.47 7.94
C LEU A 12 -6.71 29.20 7.81
N ASP A 13 -6.88 28.24 8.72
CA ASP A 13 -6.12 26.98 8.76
C ASP A 13 -7.02 25.87 9.29
N PHE A 14 -7.86 25.32 8.40
CA PHE A 14 -8.76 24.21 8.71
C PHE A 14 -8.42 22.98 7.87
N ARG A 15 -8.70 21.82 8.45
CA ARG A 15 -8.62 20.52 7.76
C ARG A 15 -10.02 20.05 7.40
N ASP A 16 -10.16 19.29 6.32
CA ASP A 16 -11.46 18.77 5.86
C ASP A 16 -12.22 18.01 6.96
N GLN A 17 -11.48 17.29 7.80
CA GLN A 17 -12.04 16.58 8.96
C GLN A 17 -12.71 17.53 9.98
N GLN A 18 -12.19 18.74 10.17
CA GLN A 18 -12.82 19.75 11.04
C GLN A 18 -14.09 20.33 10.41
N VAL A 19 -14.15 20.40 9.07
CA VAL A 19 -15.34 20.85 8.34
C VAL A 19 -16.46 19.82 8.45
N ASP A 20 -16.13 18.54 8.31
CA ASP A 20 -17.10 17.46 8.47
C ASP A 20 -17.63 17.38 9.91
N GLU A 21 -16.80 17.70 10.90
CA GLU A 21 -17.25 17.85 12.27
C GLU A 21 -18.17 19.07 12.42
N LEU A 22 -17.83 20.22 11.83
CA LEU A 22 -18.65 21.44 11.84
C LEU A 22 -20.04 21.24 11.21
N LYS A 23 -20.15 20.41 10.16
CA LYS A 23 -21.43 20.07 9.52
C LYS A 23 -22.41 19.41 10.48
N LYS A 24 -21.94 18.64 11.47
CA LYS A 24 -22.79 17.99 12.48
C LYS A 24 -23.49 18.98 13.42
N PHE A 25 -22.98 20.22 13.50
CA PHE A 25 -23.58 21.30 14.28
C PHE A 25 -24.61 22.14 13.50
N THR A 26 -24.93 21.77 12.25
CA THR A 26 -25.95 22.46 11.44
C THR A 26 -27.36 22.10 11.91
N LYS A 27 -28.30 23.05 11.75
CA LYS A 27 -29.68 22.96 12.27
C LYS A 27 -30.44 21.69 11.84
N SER A 28 -30.15 21.15 10.66
CA SER A 28 -30.78 19.94 10.12
C SER A 28 -30.25 18.63 10.72
N ALA A 29 -29.04 18.64 11.29
CA ALA A 29 -28.38 17.47 11.87
C ALA A 29 -28.15 17.60 13.39
N PHE A 30 -28.68 18.66 14.00
CA PHE A 30 -28.43 19.03 15.39
C PHE A 30 -29.12 18.06 16.36
N ASN A 31 -28.32 17.35 17.17
CA ASN A 31 -28.79 16.46 18.23
C ASN A 31 -28.02 16.75 19.51
N VAL A 32 -28.70 17.22 20.55
CA VAL A 32 -28.09 17.71 21.81
C VAL A 32 -27.31 16.61 22.54
N GLU A 33 -27.84 15.38 22.60
CA GLU A 33 -27.15 14.26 23.27
C GLU A 33 -25.91 13.82 22.50
N LEU A 34 -26.01 13.73 21.17
CA LEU A 34 -24.86 13.41 20.31
C LEU A 34 -23.80 14.50 20.38
N ILE A 35 -24.20 15.77 20.44
CA ILE A 35 -23.30 16.93 20.55
C ILE A 35 -22.59 16.95 21.90
N LEU A 36 -23.27 16.61 23.00
CA LEU A 36 -22.66 16.59 24.33
C LEU A 36 -21.60 15.47 24.45
N ASN A 37 -21.90 14.30 23.89
CA ASN A 37 -20.97 13.18 23.83
C ASN A 37 -19.78 13.49 22.92
N THR A 38 -20.03 13.94 21.69
CA THR A 38 -18.94 14.32 20.77
C THR A 38 -18.10 15.49 21.30
N ALA A 39 -18.71 16.46 21.99
CA ALA A 39 -17.96 17.54 22.64
C ALA A 39 -17.06 17.04 23.77
N SER A 40 -17.54 16.08 24.57
CA SER A 40 -16.74 15.45 25.62
C SER A 40 -15.57 14.67 25.01
N ASP A 41 -15.84 13.87 23.98
CA ASP A 41 -14.82 13.10 23.27
C ASP A 41 -13.77 14.01 22.61
N LEU A 42 -14.19 15.11 21.97
CA LEU A 42 -13.29 16.11 21.38
C LEU A 42 -12.43 16.80 22.44
N LYS A 43 -13.02 17.15 23.59
CA LYS A 43 -12.30 17.75 24.72
C LYS A 43 -11.21 16.81 25.24
N TYR A 44 -11.55 15.55 25.51
CA TYR A 44 -10.59 14.56 25.99
C TYR A 44 -9.55 14.21 24.93
N THR A 45 -9.95 14.05 23.66
CA THR A 45 -9.03 13.79 22.54
C THR A 45 -8.00 14.91 22.40
N ARG A 46 -8.43 16.16 22.49
CA ARG A 46 -7.52 17.31 22.45
C ARG A 46 -6.59 17.35 23.65
N ALA A 47 -7.12 17.12 24.85
CA ALA A 47 -6.31 17.08 26.08
C ALA A 47 -5.23 15.98 25.99
N ILE A 48 -5.60 14.77 25.59
CA ILE A 48 -4.68 13.65 25.39
C ILE A 48 -3.65 13.98 24.32
N ARG A 49 -4.07 14.56 23.19
CA ARG A 49 -3.15 14.97 22.12
C ARG A 49 -2.12 15.97 22.61
N ASN A 50 -2.51 16.95 23.43
CA ASN A 50 -1.57 17.93 23.98
C ASN A 50 -0.57 17.25 24.92
N VAL A 51 -1.03 16.38 25.83
CA VAL A 51 -0.15 15.63 26.73
C VAL A 51 0.82 14.73 25.95
N LEU A 52 0.35 14.05 24.90
CA LEU A 52 1.21 13.24 24.04
C LEU A 52 2.23 14.10 23.28
N SER A 53 1.84 15.28 22.82
CA SER A 53 2.75 16.23 22.18
C SER A 53 3.83 16.71 23.15
N ASP A 54 3.46 16.98 24.39
CA ASP A 54 4.40 17.35 25.45
C ASP A 54 5.37 16.19 25.71
N TRP A 55 4.87 14.96 25.83
CA TRP A 55 5.70 13.76 26.01
C TRP A 55 6.64 13.46 24.84
N MET A 56 6.28 13.84 23.61
CA MET A 56 7.19 13.74 22.46
C MET A 56 8.40 14.67 22.59
N THR A 57 8.21 15.86 23.17
CA THR A 57 9.30 16.84 23.36
C THR A 57 10.10 16.59 24.65
N ALA A 58 9.40 16.22 25.71
CA ALA A 58 9.89 15.98 27.05
C ALA A 58 9.14 14.78 27.65
N PRO A 59 9.62 13.54 27.43
CA PRO A 59 8.95 12.35 27.94
C PRO A 59 8.97 12.36 29.47
N SER A 60 7.81 12.09 30.07
CA SER A 60 7.67 12.05 31.53
C SER A 60 8.40 10.85 32.13
N GLU A 61 8.81 10.97 33.39
CA GLU A 61 9.49 9.88 34.10
C GLU A 61 8.64 8.61 34.18
N ASP A 62 7.34 8.76 34.43
CA ASP A 62 6.40 7.63 34.50
C ASP A 62 6.27 6.92 33.16
N PHE A 63 6.26 7.68 32.06
CA PHE A 63 6.23 7.12 30.71
C PHE A 63 7.52 6.37 30.37
N VAL A 64 8.68 6.96 30.69
CA VAL A 64 9.98 6.32 30.51
C VAL A 64 10.08 5.03 31.34
N LYS A 65 9.52 5.02 32.55
CA LYS A 65 9.49 3.84 33.42
C LYS A 65 8.68 2.69 32.80
N ILE A 66 7.51 2.99 32.21
CA ILE A 66 6.68 2.00 31.50
C ILE A 66 7.46 1.44 30.29
N LEU A 67 8.09 2.30 29.50
CA LEU A 67 8.90 1.87 28.35
C LEU A 67 10.10 1.03 28.79
N CYS A 68 10.78 1.41 29.87
CA CYS A 68 11.88 0.62 30.43
C CYS A 68 11.41 -0.78 30.85
N SER A 69 10.23 -0.91 31.47
CA SER A 69 9.72 -2.23 31.89
C SER A 69 9.35 -3.13 30.71
N GLU A 70 8.85 -2.57 29.61
CA GLU A 70 8.50 -3.32 28.39
C GLU A 70 9.75 -3.72 27.59
N VAL A 71 10.74 -2.82 27.49
CA VAL A 71 11.94 -3.04 26.66
C VAL A 71 13.02 -3.82 27.41
N ILE A 72 13.10 -3.66 28.73
CA ILE A 72 14.06 -4.38 29.55
C ILE A 72 13.32 -5.24 30.56
N ASN A 73 13.13 -6.51 30.20
CA ASN A 73 12.58 -7.55 31.09
C ASN A 73 13.46 -7.72 32.35
N GLY A 74 13.19 -6.93 33.39
CA GLY A 74 13.68 -7.17 34.75
C GLY A 74 14.96 -6.42 35.19
N LYS A 75 15.49 -5.42 34.46
CA LYS A 75 16.55 -4.55 35.03
C LYS A 75 15.95 -3.47 35.92
N ARG A 76 16.64 -3.16 37.01
CA ARG A 76 16.26 -2.09 37.94
C ARG A 76 16.28 -0.74 37.23
N PHE A 77 15.23 0.05 37.45
CA PHE A 77 15.17 1.44 37.03
C PHE A 77 16.16 2.27 37.87
N THR A 78 17.37 2.46 37.34
CA THR A 78 18.40 3.30 37.96
C THR A 78 18.38 4.70 37.36
N PRO A 79 18.90 5.72 38.07
CA PRO A 79 18.99 7.09 37.54
C PRO A 79 19.73 7.18 36.19
N ALA A 80 20.77 6.36 36.00
CA ALA A 80 21.51 6.29 34.74
C ALA A 80 20.66 5.70 33.58
N VAL A 81 19.88 4.65 33.86
CA VAL A 81 18.96 4.05 32.87
C VAL A 81 17.84 5.04 32.55
N LYS A 82 17.30 5.76 33.53
CA LYS A 82 16.30 6.80 33.32
C LYS A 82 16.80 7.87 32.35
N GLU A 83 17.98 8.42 32.57
CA GLU A 83 18.54 9.48 31.71
C GLU A 83 18.81 8.98 30.29
N GLN A 84 19.39 7.79 30.15
CA GLN A 84 19.61 7.16 28.84
C GLN A 84 18.29 6.90 28.10
N PHE A 85 17.30 6.31 28.76
CA PHE A 85 16.01 6.02 28.14
C PHE A 85 15.24 7.30 27.82
N THR A 86 15.35 8.36 28.62
CA THR A 86 14.74 9.66 28.30
C THR A 86 15.26 10.18 26.95
N GLN A 87 16.57 10.08 26.71
CA GLN A 87 17.18 10.49 25.43
C GLN A 87 16.82 9.56 24.28
N ILE A 88 16.81 8.24 24.52
CA ILE A 88 16.42 7.23 23.52
C ILE A 88 14.96 7.42 23.12
N THR A 89 14.05 7.61 24.07
CA THR A 89 12.62 7.85 23.82
C THR A 89 12.41 9.13 23.00
N LYS A 90 13.09 10.23 23.33
CA LYS A 90 13.01 11.47 22.56
C LYS A 90 13.53 11.30 21.13
N SER A 91 14.63 10.58 20.96
CA SER A 91 15.21 10.28 19.65
C SER A 91 14.30 9.37 18.83
N ALA A 92 13.71 8.35 19.46
CA ALA A 92 12.75 7.45 18.83
C ALA A 92 11.50 8.18 18.34
N PHE A 93 10.93 9.10 19.12
CA PHE A 93 9.83 9.95 18.66
C PHE A 93 10.22 10.82 17.45
N SER A 94 11.42 11.42 17.49
CA SER A 94 11.92 12.25 16.39
C SER A 94 12.13 11.44 15.11
N GLN A 95 12.66 10.21 15.24
CA GLN A 95 12.82 9.27 14.13
C GLN A 95 11.47 8.84 13.57
N LEU A 96 10.51 8.47 14.41
CA LEU A 96 9.17 8.05 14.00
C LEU A 96 8.43 9.17 13.27
N ILE A 97 8.53 10.42 13.73
CA ILE A 97 7.98 11.58 13.02
C ILE A 97 8.68 11.77 11.67
N SER A 98 10.01 11.66 11.63
CA SER A 98 10.79 11.81 10.39
C SER A 98 10.42 10.72 9.37
N GLU A 99 10.25 9.48 9.82
CA GLU A 99 9.74 8.37 9.02
C GLU A 99 8.33 8.66 8.50
N LYS A 100 7.39 9.07 9.36
CA LYS A 100 6.02 9.40 8.91
C LYS A 100 5.97 10.58 7.96
N ILE A 101 6.81 11.59 8.15
CA ILE A 101 6.93 12.72 7.21
C ILE A 101 7.50 12.21 5.89
N ASN A 102 8.58 11.44 5.92
CA ASN A 102 9.20 10.87 4.73
C ASN A 102 8.24 9.94 3.99
N ASP A 103 7.47 9.10 4.69
CA ASP A 103 6.44 8.24 4.12
C ASP A 103 5.35 9.08 3.44
N ARG A 104 4.90 10.16 4.09
CA ARG A 104 3.88 11.04 3.51
C ARG A 104 4.41 11.84 2.32
N LEU A 105 5.67 12.27 2.37
CA LEU A 105 6.35 12.97 1.29
C LEU A 105 6.58 12.02 0.12
N LYS A 106 6.99 10.78 0.39
CA LYS A 106 7.14 9.72 -0.61
C LYS A 106 5.79 9.39 -1.25
N MET A 107 4.72 9.26 -0.47
CA MET A 107 3.35 9.12 -0.98
C MET A 107 2.88 10.31 -1.83
N ALA A 108 3.34 11.53 -1.53
CA ALA A 108 3.00 12.73 -2.30
C ALA A 108 3.90 12.93 -3.54
N MET A 109 5.12 12.39 -3.54
CA MET A 109 6.09 12.46 -4.63
C MET A 109 5.97 11.29 -5.60
N GLU A 110 5.38 10.16 -5.18
CA GLU A 110 4.95 9.11 -6.10
C GLU A 110 3.74 9.64 -6.90
N PRO A 111 3.82 9.69 -8.23
CA PRO A 111 2.74 10.19 -9.06
C PRO A 111 1.55 9.24 -8.96
N SER A 112 0.58 9.56 -8.11
CA SER A 112 -0.78 9.00 -8.09
C SER A 112 -0.85 7.52 -8.48
N SER A 113 -0.23 6.64 -7.70
CA SER A 113 -0.59 5.22 -7.74
C SER A 113 -1.78 5.05 -6.81
N GLU A 114 -2.92 4.83 -7.47
CA GLU A 114 -4.26 4.74 -6.92
C GLU A 114 -4.36 4.04 -5.55
N THR A 115 -5.01 4.74 -4.62
CA THR A 115 -5.60 4.17 -3.42
C THR A 115 -6.50 2.98 -3.79
N LYS A 116 -6.15 1.77 -3.38
CA LYS A 116 -7.11 0.68 -3.21
C LYS A 116 -7.00 0.10 -1.81
N VAL A 117 -7.84 0.64 -0.94
CA VAL A 117 -8.32 -0.07 0.25
C VAL A 117 -9.42 -1.02 -0.22
N ASN A 118 -9.25 -2.32 -0.03
CA ASN A 118 -10.32 -3.21 0.44
C ASN A 118 -9.75 -4.55 0.94
N ASN A 119 -10.02 -4.79 2.22
CA ASN A 119 -9.90 -5.99 3.06
C ASN A 119 -9.86 -7.35 2.36
N SER A 120 -8.86 -8.18 2.72
CA SER A 120 -9.05 -9.46 3.43
C SER A 120 -7.70 -10.11 3.75
N ASP A 121 -7.47 -10.37 5.03
CA ASP A 121 -6.48 -11.25 5.70
C ASP A 121 -5.41 -11.99 4.88
N GLY A 122 -4.14 -11.83 5.33
CA GLY A 122 -3.14 -12.91 5.35
C GLY A 122 -1.79 -12.60 4.72
N GLU A 123 -0.82 -12.19 5.57
CA GLU A 123 0.63 -12.10 5.32
C GLU A 123 1.05 -11.24 4.11
N ASP A 124 1.46 -10.00 4.38
CA ASP A 124 2.01 -9.05 3.40
C ASP A 124 3.14 -9.69 2.57
N ILE A 125 2.77 -10.14 1.36
CA ILE A 125 3.71 -10.39 0.28
C ILE A 125 4.07 -9.00 -0.24
N ILE A 126 5.25 -8.52 0.14
CA ILE A 126 5.73 -7.18 -0.23
C ILE A 126 6.22 -7.25 -1.67
N THR A 127 5.45 -6.68 -2.59
CA THR A 127 5.89 -6.47 -3.97
C THR A 127 7.08 -5.49 -3.97
N THR A 128 8.22 -5.96 -4.44
CA THR A 128 9.49 -5.21 -4.45
C THR A 128 9.55 -4.21 -5.61
N ALA A 129 10.42 -3.19 -5.49
CA ALA A 129 10.56 -2.15 -6.53
C ALA A 129 11.02 -2.75 -7.87
N GLU A 130 11.87 -3.77 -7.81
CA GLU A 130 12.40 -4.51 -8.94
C GLU A 130 11.30 -5.29 -9.68
N GLU A 131 10.31 -5.82 -8.96
CA GLU A 131 9.17 -6.50 -9.56
C GLU A 131 8.23 -5.52 -10.26
N ILE A 132 8.04 -4.33 -9.69
CA ILE A 132 7.28 -3.23 -10.31
C ILE A 132 7.97 -2.79 -11.60
N GLU A 133 9.30 -2.59 -11.57
CA GLU A 133 10.07 -2.20 -12.74
C GLU A 133 10.07 -3.30 -13.82
N GLY A 134 10.27 -4.56 -13.43
CA GLY A 134 10.15 -5.71 -14.34
C GLY A 134 8.77 -5.79 -14.99
N PHE A 135 7.70 -5.53 -14.25
CA PHE A 135 6.34 -5.44 -14.77
C PHE A 135 6.18 -4.31 -15.80
N HIS A 136 6.75 -3.13 -15.54
CA HIS A 136 6.73 -2.03 -16.50
C HIS A 136 7.47 -2.35 -17.80
N ILE A 137 8.61 -3.03 -17.70
CA ILE A 137 9.38 -3.49 -18.88
C ILE A 137 8.53 -4.47 -19.71
N ILE A 138 7.85 -5.42 -19.07
CA ILE A 138 7.01 -6.40 -19.77
C ILE A 138 5.79 -5.74 -20.39
N ARG A 139 5.17 -4.76 -19.72
CA ARG A 139 4.11 -3.94 -20.31
C ARG A 139 4.60 -3.15 -21.52
N ALA A 140 5.82 -2.64 -21.48
CA ALA A 140 6.41 -1.91 -22.61
C ALA A 140 6.64 -2.85 -23.81
N ILE A 141 7.20 -4.04 -23.58
CA ILE A 141 7.42 -5.08 -24.61
C ILE A 141 6.10 -5.47 -25.30
N LEU A 142 5.02 -5.60 -24.53
CA LEU A 142 3.72 -6.06 -25.04
C LEU A 142 2.81 -4.94 -25.57
N ARG A 143 3.19 -3.66 -25.40
CA ARG A 143 2.36 -2.50 -25.76
C ARG A 143 1.97 -2.46 -27.23
N GLU A 144 2.82 -2.95 -28.11
CA GLU A 144 2.58 -3.01 -29.56
C GLU A 144 1.47 -4.00 -29.93
N ASN A 145 1.28 -5.05 -29.14
CA ASN A 145 0.37 -6.15 -29.44
C ASN A 145 -0.90 -6.13 -28.59
N ILE A 146 -0.85 -5.53 -27.39
CA ILE A 146 -1.88 -5.67 -26.37
C ILE A 146 -2.06 -4.36 -25.60
N ASN A 147 -3.31 -4.04 -25.30
CA ASN A 147 -3.61 -2.92 -24.41
C ASN A 147 -2.97 -3.16 -23.02
N PRO A 148 -2.12 -2.23 -22.52
CA PRO A 148 -1.44 -2.38 -21.23
C PRO A 148 -2.37 -2.53 -20.02
N LYS A 149 -3.69 -2.27 -20.15
CA LYS A 149 -4.70 -2.52 -19.12
C LYS A 149 -5.04 -4.01 -18.93
N ARG A 150 -4.75 -4.83 -19.95
CA ARG A 150 -4.99 -6.29 -19.92
C ARG A 150 -3.85 -7.06 -19.27
N ILE A 151 -2.74 -6.42 -18.98
CA ILE A 151 -1.57 -7.04 -18.36
C ILE A 151 -1.64 -6.74 -16.88
N THR A 152 -1.81 -7.77 -16.07
CA THR A 152 -1.94 -7.65 -14.62
C THR A 152 -0.79 -8.33 -13.90
N MET A 153 -0.46 -7.80 -12.74
CA MET A 153 0.57 -8.31 -11.85
C MET A 153 -0.13 -8.90 -10.64
N ARG A 154 0.23 -10.12 -10.25
CA ARG A 154 -0.26 -10.78 -9.04
C ARG A 154 0.91 -11.35 -8.28
N ASP A 155 1.08 -10.87 -7.07
CA ASP A 155 2.15 -11.33 -6.21
C ASP A 155 1.83 -12.70 -5.60
N ALA A 156 2.85 -13.53 -5.42
CA ALA A 156 2.75 -14.84 -4.78
C ALA A 156 4.00 -15.11 -3.95
N LYS A 157 3.89 -15.98 -2.94
CA LYS A 157 4.93 -16.20 -1.91
C LYS A 157 6.34 -16.51 -2.45
N SER A 158 6.49 -17.04 -3.68
CA SER A 158 7.78 -17.42 -4.26
C SER A 158 8.10 -16.72 -5.59
N TYR A 159 7.18 -15.92 -6.12
CA TYR A 159 7.32 -15.25 -7.42
C TYR A 159 6.20 -14.23 -7.62
N CYS A 160 6.48 -13.19 -8.38
CA CYS A 160 5.45 -12.32 -8.91
C CYS A 160 4.96 -12.81 -10.28
N ALA A 161 3.67 -13.11 -10.40
CA ALA A 161 3.05 -13.56 -11.64
C ALA A 161 2.61 -12.38 -12.50
N ILE A 162 2.95 -12.39 -13.78
CA ILE A 162 2.40 -11.46 -14.76
C ILE A 162 1.43 -12.23 -15.64
N LEU A 163 0.18 -11.76 -15.67
CA LEU A 163 -0.96 -12.46 -16.25
C LEU A 163 -1.62 -11.61 -17.35
N LEU A 164 -2.25 -12.29 -18.30
CA LEU A 164 -3.17 -11.65 -19.24
C LEU A 164 -4.61 -11.74 -18.69
N ASP A 165 -5.34 -10.63 -18.74
CA ASP A 165 -6.74 -10.48 -18.34
C ASP A 165 -7.04 -10.92 -16.89
N ASP A 166 -6.07 -10.78 -15.97
CA ASP A 166 -6.16 -11.28 -14.59
C ASP A 166 -6.54 -12.77 -14.47
N ASN A 167 -6.13 -13.56 -15.47
CA ASN A 167 -6.48 -14.98 -15.53
C ASN A 167 -5.28 -15.86 -15.23
N ASN A 168 -5.36 -16.64 -14.15
CA ASN A 168 -4.33 -17.62 -13.75
C ASN A 168 -4.04 -18.69 -14.81
N ARG A 169 -4.94 -18.90 -15.79
CA ARG A 169 -4.74 -19.82 -16.93
C ARG A 169 -4.00 -19.19 -18.11
N LYS A 170 -3.72 -17.88 -18.05
CA LYS A 170 -2.99 -17.12 -19.08
C LYS A 170 -1.75 -16.43 -18.49
N PRO A 171 -0.80 -17.18 -17.89
CA PRO A 171 0.41 -16.58 -17.34
C PRO A 171 1.38 -16.17 -18.46
N ILE A 172 1.82 -14.92 -18.45
CA ILE A 172 2.77 -14.38 -19.41
C ILE A 172 4.19 -14.77 -19.00
N CYS A 173 4.54 -14.51 -17.74
CA CYS A 173 5.81 -14.90 -17.13
C CYS A 173 5.72 -14.81 -15.61
N ARG A 174 6.74 -15.30 -14.91
CA ARG A 174 6.89 -15.22 -13.45
C ARG A 174 8.22 -14.56 -13.11
N LEU A 175 8.19 -13.43 -12.42
CA LEU A 175 9.37 -12.77 -11.91
C LEU A 175 9.74 -13.39 -10.56
N ARG A 176 11.00 -13.79 -10.41
CA ARG A 176 11.53 -14.39 -9.16
C ARG A 176 12.66 -13.50 -8.67
N PHE A 177 12.29 -12.36 -8.10
CA PHE A 177 13.24 -11.31 -7.68
C PHE A 177 13.42 -11.24 -6.16
N ASN A 178 12.83 -12.17 -5.40
CA ASN A 178 12.94 -12.27 -3.94
C ASN A 178 14.40 -12.36 -3.42
N ASN A 179 15.37 -12.66 -4.30
CA ASN A 179 16.79 -12.60 -3.99
C ASN A 179 17.54 -11.80 -5.06
N THR A 180 17.96 -10.58 -4.71
CA THR A 180 18.67 -9.65 -5.60
C THR A 180 19.95 -10.24 -6.19
N SER A 181 20.60 -11.20 -5.51
CA SER A 181 21.81 -11.87 -6.00
C SER A 181 21.54 -12.98 -7.01
N ARG A 182 20.29 -13.44 -7.15
CA ARG A 182 19.89 -14.55 -8.05
C ARG A 182 18.52 -14.27 -8.68
N MET A 183 18.41 -13.14 -9.36
CA MET A 183 17.20 -12.81 -10.12
C MET A 183 16.98 -13.82 -11.25
N SER A 184 15.72 -14.22 -11.42
CA SER A 184 15.34 -15.11 -12.53
C SER A 184 13.94 -14.81 -13.03
N ILE A 185 13.71 -15.17 -14.29
CA ILE A 185 12.42 -15.05 -14.96
C ILE A 185 11.96 -16.44 -15.41
N GLY A 186 10.75 -16.81 -15.01
CA GLY A 186 10.03 -17.98 -15.50
C GLY A 186 9.28 -17.62 -16.77
N LEU A 187 9.69 -18.21 -17.90
CA LEU A 187 9.08 -18.01 -19.22
C LEU A 187 8.32 -19.27 -19.62
N PHE A 188 7.14 -19.10 -20.22
CA PHE A 188 6.31 -20.21 -20.66
C PHE A 188 6.53 -20.52 -22.13
N ASN A 189 7.00 -21.73 -22.42
CA ASN A 189 7.00 -22.27 -23.78
C ASN A 189 5.90 -23.35 -23.86
N GLU A 190 4.78 -22.98 -24.50
CA GLU A 190 3.56 -23.79 -24.62
C GLU A 190 2.87 -24.12 -23.28
N ARG A 191 3.42 -25.07 -22.52
CA ARG A 191 2.90 -25.54 -21.22
C ARG A 191 3.96 -25.64 -20.12
N ASP A 192 5.24 -25.68 -20.48
CA ASP A 192 6.32 -25.83 -19.51
C ASP A 192 6.94 -24.46 -19.15
N GLU A 193 7.20 -24.27 -17.87
CA GLU A 193 7.93 -23.11 -17.34
C GLU A 193 9.43 -23.38 -17.42
N LYS A 194 10.17 -22.52 -18.14
CA LYS A 194 11.63 -22.49 -18.11
C LYS A 194 12.10 -21.30 -17.28
N ILE A 195 12.99 -21.56 -16.33
CA ILE A 195 13.56 -20.53 -15.45
C ILE A 195 14.90 -20.11 -16.04
N GLU A 196 14.99 -18.85 -16.44
CA GLU A 196 16.22 -18.23 -16.95
C GLU A 196 16.76 -17.24 -15.91
N GLN A 197 18.07 -17.27 -15.67
CA GLN A 197 18.71 -16.30 -14.77
C GLN A 197 18.95 -14.98 -15.49
N ILE A 198 18.75 -13.88 -14.77
CA ILE A 198 19.05 -12.54 -15.27
C ILE A 198 19.97 -11.84 -14.28
N SER A 199 20.90 -11.03 -14.81
CA SER A 199 21.83 -10.25 -14.00
C SER A 199 21.34 -8.80 -13.84
N ASP A 200 20.59 -8.30 -14.83
CA ASP A 200 20.02 -6.96 -14.85
C ASP A 200 18.56 -6.99 -15.34
N LEU A 201 17.74 -6.02 -14.95
CA LEU A 201 16.35 -5.90 -15.42
C LEU A 201 16.27 -5.69 -16.94
N SER A 202 17.28 -5.07 -17.54
CA SER A 202 17.37 -4.90 -19.00
C SER A 202 17.49 -6.23 -19.74
N ASP A 203 17.93 -7.31 -19.08
CA ASP A 203 18.01 -8.64 -19.68
C ASP A 203 16.62 -9.18 -20.06
N ILE A 204 15.53 -8.65 -19.47
CA ILE A 204 14.15 -9.01 -19.83
C ILE A 204 13.89 -8.78 -21.33
N TYR A 205 14.51 -7.77 -21.95
CA TYR A 205 14.37 -7.51 -23.38
C TYR A 205 14.91 -8.64 -24.26
N LYS A 206 15.87 -9.44 -23.78
CA LYS A 206 16.39 -10.60 -24.51
C LYS A 206 15.31 -11.68 -24.72
N PHE A 207 14.29 -11.68 -23.88
CA PHE A 207 13.17 -12.62 -23.93
C PHE A 207 11.90 -12.03 -24.55
N ALA A 208 11.98 -10.82 -25.14
CA ALA A 208 10.82 -10.11 -25.69
C ALA A 208 10.04 -10.95 -26.72
N ASP A 209 10.74 -11.64 -27.62
CA ASP A 209 10.09 -12.48 -28.63
C ASP A 209 9.34 -13.66 -28.03
N LEU A 210 9.90 -14.28 -26.97
CA LEU A 210 9.24 -15.38 -26.27
C LEU A 210 7.99 -14.88 -25.55
N ILE A 211 8.09 -13.76 -24.83
CA ILE A 211 6.97 -13.12 -24.15
C ILE A 211 5.84 -12.80 -25.15
N LYS A 212 6.17 -12.19 -26.30
CA LYS A 212 5.20 -11.89 -27.36
C LYS A 212 4.52 -13.16 -27.90
N ARG A 213 5.28 -14.24 -28.12
CA ARG A 213 4.75 -15.54 -28.57
C ARG A 213 3.82 -16.17 -27.54
N THR A 214 4.20 -16.19 -26.26
CA THR A 214 3.38 -16.72 -25.17
C THR A 214 2.01 -16.06 -25.15
N VAL A 215 1.95 -14.74 -25.31
CA VAL A 215 0.66 -14.05 -25.32
C VAL A 215 -0.13 -14.26 -26.60
N ALA A 216 0.52 -14.36 -27.75
CA ALA A 216 -0.14 -14.70 -29.01
C ALA A 216 -0.91 -16.03 -28.91
N THR A 217 -0.37 -17.02 -28.19
CA THR A 217 -1.04 -18.30 -27.89
C THR A 217 -2.34 -18.14 -27.10
N TYR A 218 -2.46 -17.09 -26.27
CA TYR A 218 -3.69 -16.81 -25.51
C TYR A 218 -4.70 -15.93 -26.23
N MET A 219 -4.25 -15.24 -27.28
CA MET A 219 -5.10 -14.38 -28.13
C MET A 219 -5.78 -15.16 -29.26
N SER A 220 -5.23 -16.30 -29.67
CA SER A 220 -5.98 -17.32 -30.41
C SER A 220 -6.64 -18.26 -29.40
N PRO A 221 -7.98 -18.27 -29.26
CA PRO A 221 -8.82 -18.91 -30.27
C PRO A 221 -10.28 -18.42 -30.34
N LEU A 222 -10.71 -17.69 -31.40
CA LEU A 222 -12.12 -17.64 -31.89
C LEU A 222 -12.26 -16.83 -33.20
N GLU A 223 -12.09 -17.49 -34.34
CA GLU A 223 -12.81 -17.14 -35.59
C GLU A 223 -13.80 -18.27 -35.98
N SER A 224 -14.22 -19.10 -35.01
CA SER A 224 -15.02 -20.29 -35.28
C SER A 224 -16.29 -20.40 -34.42
N THR A 225 -16.90 -19.30 -33.99
CA THR A 225 -18.23 -19.35 -33.32
C THR A 225 -19.15 -18.18 -33.68
N LEU A 226 -18.96 -17.54 -34.85
CA LEU A 226 -19.90 -16.51 -35.34
C LEU A 226 -20.38 -16.74 -36.79
N GLN A 227 -20.35 -17.99 -37.28
CA GLN A 227 -20.91 -18.33 -38.60
C GLN A 227 -21.95 -19.47 -38.61
N GLN A 228 -22.42 -19.97 -37.46
CA GLN A 228 -23.50 -20.98 -37.46
C GLN A 228 -24.90 -20.45 -37.13
N ASP A 229 -25.05 -19.23 -36.62
CA ASP A 229 -26.38 -18.66 -36.33
C ASP A 229 -26.91 -17.73 -37.44
N ALA A 230 -26.21 -17.59 -38.57
CA ALA A 230 -26.63 -16.75 -39.69
C ALA A 230 -27.09 -17.55 -40.94
N GLN A 231 -27.28 -18.87 -40.83
CA GLN A 231 -27.65 -19.71 -41.97
C GLN A 231 -28.89 -20.60 -41.74
N VAL A 232 -29.82 -20.18 -40.86
CA VAL A 232 -31.12 -20.87 -40.71
C VAL A 232 -32.33 -20.02 -41.15
N ASP A 233 -32.20 -18.71 -41.33
CA ASP A 233 -33.30 -17.88 -41.85
C ASP A 233 -33.00 -17.37 -43.26
N PHE A 234 -33.03 -18.26 -44.27
CA PHE A 234 -33.39 -17.93 -45.66
C PHE A 234 -33.28 -19.19 -46.53
N VAL A 235 -34.29 -20.07 -46.53
CA VAL A 235 -34.82 -20.77 -47.72
C VAL A 235 -36.21 -21.32 -47.37
N GLY A 236 -37.23 -20.84 -48.09
CA GLY A 236 -38.34 -21.64 -48.66
C GLY A 236 -39.36 -22.26 -47.72
#